data_AF-A0A368SUH7-F1
#
_entry.id   AF-A0A368SUH7-F1
#
_cell.length_a   1.000
_cell.length_b   1.000
_cell.length_c   1.000
_cell.angle_alpha   90.00
_cell.angle_beta   90.00
_cell.angle_gamma   90.00
#
_symmetry.space_group_name_H-M   'P 1'
#
loop_
_entity.id
_entity.type
_entity.pdbx_description
1 polymer ?
#
loop_
_entity_poly.entity_id
_entity_poly.type
_entity_poly.pdbx_seq_one_letter_code
_entity_poly.pdbx_strand_id
1 'polypeptide(L)'
;MAGVTARWLVLLVVAVSAAATAVSASGKHERWRMSGRVGGLVVEKERRRVVAEAEAGTVTAVDVADAAGTAYRLHFITMDAGALFLPVQLHADMVFYVHSGRGKVTYIEEESSERSSLEVERGDVYNLDQGSIIFIQSYPNATRQRLRIYAIFTSEGINADDPSVQREVAEAIKSAKIPPLIIPYNPHEKGDEEKPNWTEDIVDALLGVRDPEEFINNKKKDKHKKKEKDKKSRSKAFNFYSGKPDVHNCYGWSRTMTNKDLDALHGSNIGMFMVNLTTGSMVGPHWNPKATEIAIVTEGTGIVQTVCPSSSNPSGESRRGHRGDERGRPGGRGDEEGEGKGWVRCRNTVFRVKEGDVFVVPRFHPMAQMSFNNDSFVFVGFSTHMGQNHPQFLAGKGSVLQAIGKEVLALSLGQENSTAVGKLLSAQRDSTILSCISCAEELEEKAAEEERRRREEEEGGGKGPGEREEEKERREREEEERRKEEEKERREREEEERKREQEERERKEEEERQRRKEEERERREQEEKQRREEEERARREEEQRQREEEERQREEEERRREEEEGGGGHGDEPESDEPLLYRLSKKLKKRYRAGTFKSG
;
A
#
# COMPACT_ATOMS: atom_id res chain seq x y z
N MET A 1 43.54 42.63 4.13
CA MET A 1 43.30 41.49 3.21
C MET A 1 42.26 40.55 3.82
N ALA A 2 41.01 41.01 3.90
CA ALA A 2 39.84 40.24 4.31
C ALA A 2 38.66 40.95 3.65
N GLY A 3 37.90 40.24 2.81
CA GLY A 3 36.76 40.84 2.09
C GLY A 3 36.63 40.42 0.63
N VAL A 4 36.60 39.11 0.35
CA VAL A 4 36.16 38.61 -0.98
C VAL A 4 35.31 37.32 -0.88
N THR A 5 35.22 36.65 0.27
CA THR A 5 34.65 35.29 0.35
C THR A 5 33.12 35.23 0.54
N ALA A 6 32.44 36.31 0.93
CA ALA A 6 31.00 36.29 1.24
C ALA A 6 30.08 36.53 0.02
N ARG A 7 30.62 36.82 -1.17
CA ARG A 7 29.83 37.13 -2.37
C ARG A 7 29.53 35.93 -3.28
N TRP A 8 30.09 34.75 -2.98
CA TRP A 8 29.98 33.56 -3.84
C TRP A 8 28.90 32.56 -3.40
N LEU A 9 28.34 32.70 -2.18
CA LEU A 9 27.38 31.74 -1.61
C LEU A 9 25.90 32.05 -1.89
N VAL A 10 25.59 33.26 -2.35
CA VAL A 10 24.20 33.68 -2.70
C VAL A 10 23.68 33.00 -3.99
N LEU A 11 24.51 32.23 -4.70
CA LEU A 11 24.12 31.49 -5.92
C LEU A 11 23.47 30.12 -5.66
N LEU A 12 23.32 29.68 -4.40
CA LEU A 12 22.74 28.38 -4.03
C LEU A 12 21.21 28.39 -3.83
N VAL A 13 20.53 29.50 -4.15
CA VAL A 13 19.08 29.68 -3.88
C VAL A 13 18.18 29.32 -5.07
N VAL A 14 18.72 28.86 -6.21
CA VAL A 14 17.90 28.41 -7.35
C VAL A 14 18.35 27.03 -7.82
N ALA A 15 17.97 25.97 -7.11
CA ALA A 15 18.37 24.62 -7.50
C ALA A 15 17.33 23.55 -7.20
N VAL A 16 16.10 23.74 -7.69
CA VAL A 16 15.28 22.62 -8.19
C VAL A 16 14.71 22.90 -9.60
N SER A 17 14.68 24.16 -10.06
CA SER A 17 14.38 24.46 -11.47
C SER A 17 15.63 24.47 -12.38
N ALA A 18 16.83 24.79 -11.87
CA ALA A 18 18.02 25.02 -12.71
C ALA A 18 19.06 23.87 -12.76
N ALA A 19 18.88 22.76 -12.02
CA ALA A 19 19.86 21.66 -11.99
C ALA A 19 19.84 20.75 -13.24
N ALA A 20 19.03 21.09 -14.25
CA ALA A 20 19.13 20.46 -15.57
C ALA A 20 20.23 21.15 -16.39
N THR A 21 21.48 20.68 -16.27
CA THR A 21 22.42 20.42 -17.39
C THR A 21 23.84 20.30 -16.85
N ALA A 22 24.27 19.07 -16.59
CA ALA A 22 25.69 18.72 -16.53
C ALA A 22 25.91 17.27 -16.99
N VAL A 23 25.51 16.94 -18.23
CA VAL A 23 26.05 15.78 -18.96
C VAL A 23 26.31 16.18 -20.42
N SER A 24 27.43 15.70 -20.92
CA SER A 24 28.19 16.09 -22.10
C SER A 24 27.44 16.09 -23.45
N ALA A 25 27.70 17.15 -24.22
CA ALA A 25 27.77 17.31 -25.67
C ALA A 25 26.90 16.46 -26.64
N SER A 26 26.27 17.19 -27.57
CA SER A 26 25.58 16.76 -28.81
C SER A 26 24.08 16.47 -28.72
N GLY A 27 23.30 17.51 -28.42
CA GLY A 27 21.85 17.54 -28.68
C GLY A 27 21.41 18.98 -28.89
N LYS A 28 20.67 19.25 -29.97
CA LYS A 28 20.22 20.60 -30.35
C LYS A 28 19.47 21.29 -29.21
N HIS A 29 19.70 22.59 -29.09
CA HIS A 29 19.02 23.49 -28.17
C HIS A 29 17.51 23.51 -28.46
N GLU A 30 16.74 22.62 -27.80
CA GLU A 30 15.29 22.66 -27.85
C GLU A 30 14.79 23.80 -26.96
N ARG A 31 14.64 24.95 -27.62
CA ARG A 31 13.75 26.04 -27.23
C ARG A 31 12.47 25.46 -26.64
N TRP A 32 12.18 25.83 -25.39
CA TRP A 32 10.90 25.61 -24.71
C TRP A 32 9.78 26.05 -25.63
N ARG A 33 9.20 25.09 -26.34
CA ARG A 33 7.85 25.19 -26.86
C ARG A 33 7.05 24.24 -26.00
N MET A 34 5.98 24.75 -25.39
CA MET A 34 4.77 23.96 -25.19
C MET A 34 4.16 23.57 -26.56
N SER A 35 4.95 22.92 -27.42
CA SER A 35 4.45 22.37 -28.67
C SER A 35 3.93 20.98 -28.39
N GLY A 36 2.61 20.91 -28.21
CA GLY A 36 1.85 19.72 -28.52
C GLY A 36 1.86 18.63 -27.45
N ARG A 37 0.66 18.34 -26.94
CA ARG A 37 0.30 17.14 -26.17
C ARG A 37 0.95 17.08 -24.78
N VAL A 38 0.32 17.74 -23.80
CA VAL A 38 0.38 17.22 -22.44
C VAL A 38 -0.08 15.76 -22.48
N GLY A 39 0.77 14.87 -21.95
CA GLY A 39 0.87 13.45 -22.27
C GLY A 39 -0.41 12.64 -22.12
N GLY A 40 -0.42 11.45 -22.72
CA GLY A 40 -1.52 10.49 -22.57
C GLY A 40 -1.79 10.12 -21.11
N LEU A 41 -2.82 9.31 -20.87
CA LEU A 41 -3.20 8.86 -19.52
C LEU A 41 -2.08 8.10 -18.77
N VAL A 42 -0.95 7.79 -19.43
CA VAL A 42 0.20 7.09 -18.87
C VAL A 42 1.50 7.80 -19.27
N VAL A 43 2.41 7.89 -18.31
CA VAL A 43 3.82 8.21 -18.53
C VAL A 43 4.69 7.07 -18.01
N GLU A 44 5.39 6.43 -18.93
CA GLU A 44 6.30 5.31 -18.63
C GLU A 44 7.50 5.76 -17.80
N LYS A 45 7.97 4.88 -16.91
CA LYS A 45 9.15 5.13 -16.07
C LYS A 45 10.37 5.59 -16.87
N GLU A 46 10.60 4.99 -18.03
CA GLU A 46 11.77 5.26 -18.87
C GLU A 46 11.72 6.63 -19.55
N ARG A 47 10.54 7.25 -19.62
CA ARG A 47 10.33 8.57 -20.26
C ARG A 47 10.44 9.73 -19.28
N ARG A 48 10.73 9.47 -18.00
CA ARG A 48 10.92 10.50 -16.98
C ARG A 48 12.18 11.31 -17.28
N ARG A 49 12.10 12.64 -17.11
CA ARG A 49 13.26 13.53 -17.29
C ARG A 49 14.21 13.41 -16.10
N VAL A 50 15.52 13.36 -16.36
CA VAL A 50 16.53 13.41 -15.29
C VAL A 50 16.69 14.86 -14.84
N VAL A 51 16.46 15.13 -13.55
CA VAL A 51 16.61 16.45 -12.93
C VAL A 51 18.00 16.59 -12.31
N ALA A 52 18.48 15.53 -11.65
CA ALA A 52 19.81 15.45 -11.10
C ALA A 52 20.31 14.00 -11.14
N GLU A 53 21.58 13.81 -11.48
CA GLU A 53 22.25 12.52 -11.50
C GLU A 53 23.58 12.65 -10.77
N ALA A 54 23.82 11.76 -9.83
CA ALA A 54 25.02 11.69 -9.02
C ALA A 54 25.38 10.23 -8.74
N GLU A 55 26.63 9.98 -8.34
CA GLU A 55 27.09 8.63 -8.01
C GLU A 55 26.26 7.98 -6.90
N ALA A 56 25.83 8.76 -5.90
CA ALA A 56 25.09 8.28 -4.73
C ALA A 56 23.55 8.34 -4.87
N GLY A 57 23.02 8.72 -6.04
CA GLY A 57 21.59 8.78 -6.26
C GLY A 57 21.14 9.63 -7.45
N THR A 58 19.85 9.57 -7.73
CA THR A 58 19.23 10.27 -8.87
C THR A 58 17.90 10.91 -8.49
N VAL A 59 17.55 11.99 -9.20
CA VAL A 59 16.24 12.64 -9.15
C VAL A 59 15.69 12.67 -10.57
N THR A 60 14.52 12.07 -10.77
CA THR A 60 13.79 12.13 -12.04
C THR A 60 12.45 12.81 -11.85
N ALA A 61 11.87 13.36 -12.91
CA ALA A 61 10.61 14.06 -12.86
C ALA A 61 9.66 13.70 -14.01
N VAL A 62 8.38 13.96 -13.80
CA VAL A 62 7.34 13.96 -14.83
C VAL A 62 6.38 15.10 -14.56
N ASP A 63 5.89 15.70 -15.64
CA ASP A 63 4.82 16.68 -15.59
C ASP A 63 3.54 16.03 -16.14
N VAL A 64 2.46 16.09 -15.38
CA VAL A 64 1.13 15.61 -15.77
C VAL A 64 0.11 16.73 -15.63
N ALA A 65 -1.05 16.63 -16.27
CA ALA A 65 -2.14 17.58 -16.03
C ALA A 65 -3.47 16.87 -15.84
N ASP A 66 -4.36 17.50 -15.11
CA ASP A 66 -5.76 17.07 -15.03
C ASP A 66 -6.57 17.54 -16.25
N ALA A 67 -7.84 17.12 -16.33
CA ALA A 67 -8.74 17.53 -17.41
C ALA A 67 -9.07 19.03 -17.41
N ALA A 68 -8.82 19.77 -16.31
CA ALA A 68 -8.96 21.22 -16.27
C ALA A 68 -7.71 21.96 -16.77
N GLY A 69 -6.61 21.23 -17.03
CA GLY A 69 -5.33 21.78 -17.44
C GLY A 69 -4.44 22.21 -16.27
N THR A 70 -4.79 21.87 -15.03
CA THR A 70 -3.90 22.08 -13.88
C THR A 70 -2.71 21.15 -14.02
N ALA A 71 -1.50 21.70 -14.08
CA ALA A 71 -0.28 20.93 -14.17
C ALA A 71 0.21 20.50 -12.78
N TYR A 72 0.74 19.29 -12.68
CA TYR A 72 1.34 18.72 -11.49
C TYR A 72 2.71 18.16 -11.87
N ARG A 73 3.71 18.42 -11.04
CA ARG A 73 5.06 17.86 -11.21
C ARG A 73 5.27 16.79 -10.17
N LEU A 74 5.69 15.60 -10.60
CA LEU A 74 6.09 14.53 -9.71
C LEU A 74 7.61 14.36 -9.78
N HIS A 75 8.27 14.30 -8.62
CA HIS A 75 9.68 13.93 -8.50
C HIS A 75 9.84 12.55 -7.88
N PHE A 76 10.82 11.80 -8.39
CA PHE A 76 11.24 10.51 -7.87
C PHE A 76 12.69 10.62 -7.44
N ILE A 77 12.90 10.68 -6.12
CA ILE A 77 14.22 10.78 -5.50
C ILE A 77 14.65 9.36 -5.13
N THR A 78 15.79 8.92 -5.64
CA THR A 78 16.40 7.62 -5.31
C THR A 78 17.79 7.86 -4.75
N MET A 79 18.03 7.43 -3.51
CA MET A 79 19.30 7.61 -2.81
C MET A 79 19.87 6.26 -2.40
N ASP A 80 21.18 6.09 -2.57
CA ASP A 80 21.90 4.93 -2.05
C ASP A 80 21.89 4.90 -0.51
N ALA A 81 22.18 3.73 0.06
CA ALA A 81 22.27 3.56 1.50
C ALA A 81 23.48 4.35 2.03
N GLY A 82 23.27 5.21 3.03
CA GLY A 82 24.33 6.09 3.53
C GLY A 82 24.64 7.25 2.57
N ALA A 83 23.62 7.84 1.95
CA ALA A 83 23.74 9.03 1.12
C ALA A 83 23.08 10.25 1.79
N LEU A 84 23.48 11.45 1.36
CA LEU A 84 22.93 12.72 1.80
C LEU A 84 22.44 13.52 0.59
N PHE A 85 21.19 13.95 0.64
CA PHE A 85 20.60 14.92 -0.26
C PHE A 85 20.85 16.31 0.32
N LEU A 86 21.56 17.15 -0.42
CA LEU A 86 21.97 18.48 0.04
C LEU A 86 20.78 19.41 0.27
N PRO A 87 20.90 20.40 1.17
CA PRO A 87 19.79 21.31 1.46
C PRO A 87 19.28 22.07 0.23
N VAL A 88 17.97 22.04 0.01
CA VAL A 88 17.28 22.79 -1.05
C VAL A 88 16.05 23.51 -0.50
N GLN A 89 15.76 24.70 -1.03
CA GLN A 89 14.51 25.41 -0.73
C GLN A 89 13.40 24.96 -1.67
N LEU A 90 12.22 24.68 -1.12
CA LEU A 90 11.02 24.32 -1.88
C LEU A 90 10.40 25.58 -2.51
N HIS A 91 10.10 25.51 -3.80
CA HIS A 91 9.42 26.59 -4.56
C HIS A 91 7.91 26.37 -4.70
N ALA A 92 7.40 25.28 -4.14
CA ALA A 92 6.00 24.88 -4.14
C ALA A 92 5.76 23.90 -2.98
N ASP A 93 4.51 23.78 -2.53
CA ASP A 93 4.13 22.77 -1.55
C ASP A 93 4.47 21.36 -2.05
N MET A 94 5.03 20.55 -1.17
CA MET A 94 5.52 19.21 -1.46
C MET A 94 4.81 18.20 -0.57
N VAL A 95 3.99 17.34 -1.19
CA VAL A 95 3.49 16.13 -0.53
C VAL A 95 4.34 14.96 -1.00
N PHE A 96 4.99 14.28 -0.06
CA PHE A 96 5.85 13.14 -0.39
C PHE A 96 5.41 11.85 0.27
N TYR A 97 5.70 10.74 -0.41
CA TYR A 97 5.50 9.37 0.01
C TYR A 97 6.83 8.59 -0.05
N VAL A 98 7.12 7.83 1.00
CA VAL A 98 8.31 6.99 1.08
C VAL A 98 8.00 5.59 0.58
N HIS A 99 8.51 5.27 -0.60
CA HIS A 99 8.28 3.98 -1.27
C HIS A 99 9.14 2.86 -0.71
N SER A 100 10.42 3.11 -0.43
CA SER A 100 11.34 2.11 0.12
C SER A 100 12.46 2.74 0.94
N GLY A 101 13.11 1.93 1.79
CA GLY A 101 14.24 2.36 2.60
C GLY A 101 13.85 3.11 3.87
N ARG A 102 14.86 3.64 4.56
CA ARG A 102 14.71 4.44 5.78
C ARG A 102 15.69 5.60 5.77
N GLY A 103 15.32 6.67 6.45
CA GLY A 103 16.16 7.84 6.53
C GLY A 103 15.61 8.89 7.47
N LYS A 104 16.16 10.09 7.35
CA LYS A 104 15.75 11.26 8.10
C LYS A 104 15.59 12.44 7.17
N VAL A 105 14.39 13.00 7.14
CA VAL A 105 14.09 14.26 6.48
C VAL A 105 14.19 15.35 7.53
N THR A 106 15.05 16.32 7.32
CA THR A 106 15.14 17.49 8.20
C THR A 106 14.76 18.71 7.41
N TYR A 107 13.94 19.56 8.01
CA TYR A 107 13.37 20.71 7.34
C TYR A 107 13.31 21.93 8.27
N ILE A 108 13.31 23.10 7.66
CA ILE A 108 13.20 24.39 8.32
C ILE A 108 12.09 25.14 7.60
N GLU A 109 10.98 25.38 8.30
CA GLU A 109 9.86 26.17 7.79
C GLU A 109 10.17 27.65 7.91
N GLU A 110 9.77 28.43 6.91
CA GLU A 110 10.03 29.88 6.84
C GLU A 110 9.46 30.63 8.06
N GLU A 111 8.24 30.27 8.49
CA GLU A 111 7.55 30.95 9.59
C GLU A 111 8.12 30.65 10.98
N SER A 112 8.56 29.41 11.21
CA SER A 112 8.95 28.97 12.55
C SER A 112 10.42 29.21 12.85
N SER A 113 11.28 29.26 11.83
CA SER A 113 12.75 29.32 11.98
C SER A 113 13.33 28.20 12.86
N GLU A 114 12.51 27.23 13.29
CA GLU A 114 12.89 26.11 14.13
C GLU A 114 13.15 24.89 13.25
N ARG A 115 14.33 24.30 13.42
CA ARG A 115 14.70 23.07 12.74
C ARG A 115 13.88 21.89 13.26
N SER A 116 13.12 21.29 12.36
CA SER A 116 12.32 20.10 12.63
C SER A 116 12.90 18.91 11.87
N SER A 117 12.73 17.71 12.42
CA SER A 117 13.19 16.50 11.76
C SER A 117 12.21 15.36 11.90
N LEU A 118 12.07 14.59 10.83
CA LEU A 118 11.20 13.45 10.70
C LEU A 118 12.05 12.22 10.35
N GLU A 119 11.98 11.19 11.21
CA GLU A 119 12.45 9.85 10.85
C GLU A 119 11.43 9.25 9.89
N VAL A 120 11.89 8.73 8.75
CA VAL A 120 11.04 8.23 7.69
C VAL A 120 11.31 6.76 7.35
N GLU A 121 10.25 6.03 7.09
CA GLU A 121 10.25 4.64 6.64
C GLU A 121 9.21 4.37 5.55
N ARG A 122 9.26 3.18 4.94
CA ARG A 122 8.32 2.76 3.90
C ARG A 122 6.88 2.97 4.37
N GLY A 123 6.09 3.65 3.54
CA GLY A 123 4.68 3.95 3.81
C GLY A 123 4.43 5.36 4.31
N ASP A 124 5.46 6.07 4.78
CA ASP A 124 5.30 7.40 5.37
C ASP A 124 4.92 8.45 4.33
N VAL A 125 4.03 9.35 4.75
CA VAL A 125 3.53 10.50 4.02
C VAL A 125 3.67 11.74 4.89
N TYR A 126 4.17 12.81 4.29
CA TYR A 126 4.28 14.10 4.93
C TYR A 126 4.12 15.24 3.92
N ASN A 127 3.70 16.40 4.42
CA ASN A 127 3.56 17.63 3.66
C ASN A 127 4.57 18.66 4.15
N LEU A 128 5.19 19.36 3.21
CA LEU A 128 6.11 20.46 3.47
C LEU A 128 5.68 21.67 2.65
N ASP A 129 5.55 22.81 3.32
CA ASP A 129 5.05 24.03 2.69
C ASP A 129 6.13 24.67 1.81
N GLN A 130 5.69 25.41 0.79
CA GLN A 130 6.55 26.27 -0.01
C GLN A 130 7.45 27.16 0.87
N GLY A 131 8.69 27.39 0.43
CA GLY A 131 9.69 28.17 1.18
C GLY A 131 10.50 27.34 2.16
N SER A 132 10.05 26.14 2.53
CA SER A 132 10.77 25.25 3.45
C SER A 132 12.12 24.81 2.87
N ILE A 133 13.17 24.81 3.69
CA ILE A 133 14.48 24.23 3.33
C ILE A 133 14.51 22.77 3.79
N ILE A 134 14.84 21.84 2.89
CA ILE A 134 14.83 20.41 3.16
C ILE A 134 16.19 19.77 2.89
N PHE A 135 16.59 18.80 3.70
CA PHE A 135 17.69 17.88 3.41
C PHE A 135 17.36 16.49 3.92
N ILE A 136 17.88 15.48 3.23
CA ILE A 136 17.49 14.09 3.44
C ILE A 136 18.72 13.26 3.66
N GLN A 137 18.72 12.47 4.73
CA GLN A 137 19.76 11.50 5.03
C GLN A 137 19.21 10.10 4.83
N SER A 138 19.84 9.31 3.97
CA SER A 138 19.54 7.89 3.80
C SER A 138 20.35 7.07 4.80
N TYR A 139 19.69 6.19 5.56
CA TYR A 139 20.39 5.38 6.55
C TYR A 139 20.99 4.11 5.94
N PRO A 140 22.25 3.77 6.31
CA PRO A 140 22.83 2.49 5.92
C PRO A 140 22.02 1.34 6.54
N ASN A 141 21.81 0.27 5.78
CA ASN A 141 21.14 -0.92 6.25
C ASN A 141 21.78 -2.19 5.67
N ALA A 142 21.63 -3.33 6.37
CA ALA A 142 22.24 -4.60 5.98
C ALA A 142 21.77 -5.10 4.60
N THR A 143 20.52 -4.78 4.24
CA THR A 143 19.92 -5.13 2.96
C THR A 143 20.34 -4.21 1.80
N ARG A 144 21.14 -3.17 2.07
CA ARG A 144 21.48 -2.06 1.15
C ARG A 144 20.28 -1.51 0.36
N GLN A 145 19.10 -1.50 1.00
CA GLN A 145 17.89 -0.94 0.42
C GLN A 145 18.06 0.56 0.22
N ARG A 146 17.82 1.02 -1.01
CA ARG A 146 17.80 2.43 -1.40
C ARG A 146 16.61 3.16 -0.78
N LEU A 147 16.83 4.39 -0.32
CA LEU A 147 15.75 5.29 0.07
C LEU A 147 15.10 5.85 -1.21
N ARG A 148 13.80 5.60 -1.38
CA ARG A 148 13.03 6.08 -2.53
C ARG A 148 11.86 6.92 -2.04
N ILE A 149 11.79 8.16 -2.51
CA ILE A 149 10.76 9.13 -2.13
C ILE A 149 10.08 9.64 -3.41
N TYR A 150 8.75 9.58 -3.43
CA TYR A 150 7.92 10.08 -4.52
C TYR A 150 7.20 11.32 -4.03
N ALA A 151 7.37 12.44 -4.72
CA ALA A 151 6.84 13.73 -4.30
C ALA A 151 5.99 14.33 -5.40
N ILE A 152 4.85 14.92 -5.03
CA ILE A 152 4.05 15.77 -5.92
C ILE A 152 4.18 17.22 -5.46
N PHE A 153 4.28 18.12 -6.43
CA PHE A 153 4.32 19.55 -6.19
C PHE A 153 3.03 20.19 -6.72
N THR A 154 2.38 20.99 -5.88
CA THR A 154 1.19 21.76 -6.23
C THR A 154 1.53 23.23 -6.36
N SER A 155 1.44 23.82 -7.56
CA SER A 155 1.51 25.28 -7.73
C SER A 155 1.00 25.73 -9.09
N GLU A 156 0.33 26.89 -9.14
CA GLU A 156 0.12 27.67 -10.37
C GLU A 156 1.46 28.09 -11.03
N GLY A 157 2.55 28.09 -10.26
CA GLY A 157 3.91 28.44 -10.69
C GLY A 157 4.69 27.36 -11.45
N ILE A 158 4.13 26.16 -11.69
CA ILE A 158 4.76 25.19 -12.61
C ILE A 158 4.66 25.69 -14.06
N ASN A 159 3.67 26.54 -14.35
CA ASN A 159 3.44 27.21 -15.63
C ASN A 159 4.00 28.64 -15.68
N ALA A 160 4.51 29.18 -14.56
CA ALA A 160 5.36 30.35 -14.65
C ALA A 160 6.61 29.88 -15.36
N ASP A 161 6.93 30.49 -16.51
CA ASP A 161 8.24 30.41 -17.11
C ASP A 161 9.29 30.36 -16.00
N ASP A 162 10.23 29.42 -16.09
CA ASP A 162 11.49 29.43 -15.34
C ASP A 162 11.90 30.90 -15.16
N PRO A 163 11.80 31.48 -13.94
CA PRO A 163 11.58 32.92 -13.76
C PRO A 163 12.74 33.64 -14.39
N SER A 164 12.55 34.11 -15.63
CA SER A 164 13.57 34.54 -16.59
C SER A 164 14.94 34.62 -15.95
N VAL A 165 15.59 33.46 -15.74
CA VAL A 165 16.91 33.47 -15.12
C VAL A 165 17.75 34.15 -16.18
N GLN A 166 18.17 35.39 -15.90
CA GLN A 166 18.96 36.18 -16.83
C GLN A 166 20.04 35.26 -17.38
N ARG A 167 20.19 35.21 -18.70
CA ARG A 167 21.08 34.24 -19.34
C ARG A 167 22.48 34.29 -18.73
N GLU A 168 22.92 35.46 -18.25
CA GLU A 168 24.15 35.60 -17.48
C GLU A 168 24.14 34.87 -16.13
N VAL A 169 23.04 34.88 -15.37
CA VAL A 169 22.87 34.14 -14.10
C VAL A 169 22.81 32.63 -14.35
N ALA A 170 22.11 32.21 -15.40
CA ALA A 170 22.06 30.80 -15.79
C ALA A 170 23.43 30.30 -16.26
N GLU A 171 24.18 31.10 -17.03
CA GLU A 171 25.55 30.78 -17.45
C GLU A 171 26.52 30.80 -16.25
N ALA A 172 26.34 31.71 -15.28
CA ALA A 172 27.12 31.75 -14.04
C ALA A 172 26.88 30.50 -13.18
N ILE A 173 25.63 30.07 -13.00
CA ILE A 173 25.26 28.82 -12.29
C ILE A 173 25.86 27.61 -13.01
N LYS A 174 25.80 27.55 -14.35
CA LYS A 174 26.39 26.46 -15.15
C LYS A 174 27.92 26.43 -15.09
N SER A 175 28.56 27.59 -14.92
CA SER A 175 30.02 27.71 -14.84
C SER A 175 30.59 27.39 -13.44
N ALA A 176 29.73 27.39 -12.41
CA ALA A 176 30.13 27.10 -11.04
C ALA A 176 30.32 25.59 -10.84
N LYS A 177 31.40 25.20 -10.15
CA LYS A 177 31.57 23.82 -9.67
C LYS A 177 30.65 23.60 -8.47
N ILE A 178 29.39 23.28 -8.74
CA ILE A 178 28.39 22.95 -7.72
C ILE A 178 28.58 21.48 -7.32
N PRO A 179 28.61 21.14 -6.02
CA PRO A 179 28.63 19.75 -5.60
C PRO A 179 27.38 19.02 -6.11
N PRO A 180 27.46 17.71 -6.40
CA PRO A 180 26.28 16.96 -6.81
C PRO A 180 25.22 16.99 -5.71
N LEU A 181 23.95 17.04 -6.13
CA LEU A 181 22.80 17.18 -5.21
C LEU A 181 22.71 16.03 -4.18
N ILE A 182 23.17 14.83 -4.56
CA ILE A 182 23.20 13.65 -3.71
C ILE A 182 24.66 13.19 -3.59
N ILE A 183 25.16 13.10 -2.37
CA ILE A 183 26.55 12.70 -2.08
C ILE A 183 26.60 11.47 -1.18
N PRO A 184 27.65 10.63 -1.27
CA PRO A 184 27.93 9.63 -0.25
C PRO A 184 28.11 10.29 1.12
N TYR A 185 27.56 9.68 2.17
CA TYR A 185 27.58 10.21 3.52
C TYR A 185 27.86 9.10 4.55
N ASN A 186 29.09 9.08 5.06
CA ASN A 186 29.51 8.16 6.10
C ASN A 186 29.72 8.90 7.44
N PRO A 187 28.75 8.86 8.37
CA PRO A 187 28.87 9.57 9.65
C PRO A 187 29.94 8.98 10.59
N HIS A 188 30.42 7.76 10.32
CA HIS A 188 31.40 7.07 11.18
C HIS A 188 32.87 7.27 10.77
N GLU A 189 33.15 8.06 9.73
CA GLU A 189 34.50 8.19 9.18
C GLU A 189 35.32 9.37 9.72
N LYS A 190 34.88 10.00 10.81
CA LYS A 190 35.75 10.92 11.57
C LYS A 190 35.87 10.42 13.00
N GLY A 191 37.09 10.01 13.33
CA GLY A 191 37.52 9.72 14.69
C GLY A 191 37.23 10.87 15.63
N ASP A 192 37.19 10.54 16.91
CA ASP A 192 36.99 11.42 18.04
C ASP A 192 37.69 12.77 17.85
N GLU A 193 36.93 13.83 17.57
CA GLU A 193 37.11 15.24 17.93
C GLU A 193 36.13 16.09 17.10
N GLU A 194 35.21 16.78 17.80
CA GLU A 194 34.23 17.75 17.29
C GLU A 194 33.33 17.27 16.13
N LYS A 195 32.06 16.97 16.44
CA LYS A 195 31.00 16.82 15.42
C LYS A 195 30.98 18.10 14.56
N PRO A 196 31.40 18.08 13.29
CA PRO A 196 31.43 19.29 12.50
C PRO A 196 29.98 19.76 12.30
N ASN A 197 29.73 21.00 12.68
CA ASN A 197 28.41 21.63 12.62
C ASN A 197 28.06 22.10 11.19
N TRP A 198 28.59 21.40 10.19
CA TRP A 198 28.53 21.79 8.79
C TRP A 198 27.09 21.98 8.30
N THR A 199 26.12 21.32 8.94
CA THR A 199 24.71 21.51 8.62
C THR A 199 24.17 22.85 9.10
N GLU A 200 24.64 23.37 10.23
CA GLU A 200 24.38 24.75 10.66
C GLU A 200 25.14 25.73 9.77
N ASP A 201 26.41 25.46 9.45
CA ASP A 201 27.21 26.34 8.56
C ASP A 201 26.60 26.45 7.14
N ILE A 202 26.07 25.35 6.59
CA ILE A 202 25.39 25.35 5.28
C ILE A 202 24.03 26.03 5.36
N VAL A 203 23.26 25.82 6.44
CA VAL A 203 21.97 26.48 6.66
C VAL A 203 22.16 27.99 6.84
N ASP A 204 23.16 28.41 7.61
CA ASP A 204 23.55 29.82 7.81
C ASP A 204 24.00 30.45 6.48
N ALA A 205 24.75 29.69 5.67
CA ALA A 205 25.19 30.13 4.36
C ALA A 205 24.04 30.22 3.32
N LEU A 206 23.03 29.36 3.42
CA LEU A 206 21.83 29.36 2.55
C LEU A 206 20.81 30.44 2.94
N LEU A 207 20.60 30.68 4.24
CA LEU A 207 19.65 31.67 4.76
C LEU A 207 20.17 33.11 4.67
N GLY A 208 21.45 33.32 4.36
CA GLY A 208 22.01 34.64 4.07
C GLY A 208 21.83 35.65 5.21
N VAL A 209 21.82 35.19 6.46
CA VAL A 209 21.55 36.04 7.62
C VAL A 209 22.69 37.05 7.82
N ARG A 210 22.36 38.33 7.63
CA ARG A 210 23.13 39.43 8.22
C ARG A 210 22.90 39.36 9.74
N ASP A 211 23.97 39.13 10.48
CA ASP A 211 24.08 39.01 11.95
C ASP A 211 23.46 37.76 12.62
N PRO A 212 24.29 36.76 12.99
CA PRO A 212 23.90 35.57 13.75
C PRO A 212 23.30 35.86 15.15
N GLU A 213 23.53 37.05 15.70
CA GLU A 213 23.11 37.39 17.06
C GLU A 213 21.61 37.70 17.19
N GLU A 214 20.89 38.08 16.12
CA GLU A 214 19.42 38.28 16.18
C GLU A 214 18.63 36.97 16.15
N PHE A 215 19.11 35.95 15.43
CA PHE A 215 18.43 34.66 15.27
C PHE A 215 18.54 33.76 16.52
N ILE A 216 19.67 33.83 17.24
CA ILE A 216 19.94 32.96 18.39
C ILE A 216 19.39 33.53 19.71
N ASN A 217 19.22 34.86 19.84
CA ASN A 217 18.86 35.50 21.12
C ASN A 217 17.36 35.58 21.47
N ASN A 218 16.45 35.03 20.68
CA ASN A 218 15.05 34.86 21.10
C ASN A 218 14.81 33.64 22.00
N LYS A 219 15.80 33.26 22.82
CA LYS A 219 15.62 32.38 23.97
C LYS A 219 15.66 33.16 25.30
N LYS A 220 14.43 33.50 25.73
CA LYS A 220 13.95 33.70 27.12
C LYS A 220 14.11 35.08 27.74
N LYS A 221 13.00 35.82 27.74
CA LYS A 221 12.30 36.14 28.99
C LYS A 221 10.78 36.07 28.76
N ASP A 222 10.19 34.91 29.06
CA ASP A 222 8.93 34.92 29.78
C ASP A 222 8.77 33.66 30.62
N LYS A 223 8.69 33.90 31.93
CA LYS A 223 8.40 32.89 32.94
C LYS A 223 6.89 32.65 32.93
N HIS A 224 6.44 31.61 32.24
CA HIS A 224 5.21 30.93 32.65
C HIS A 224 5.38 29.42 32.58
N LYS A 225 5.49 28.81 33.78
CA LYS A 225 5.21 27.40 34.03
C LYS A 225 3.78 27.10 33.56
N LYS A 226 3.61 26.51 32.37
CA LYS A 226 2.45 25.64 32.08
C LYS A 226 2.71 24.80 30.82
N LYS A 227 2.53 23.48 30.99
CA LYS A 227 2.33 22.43 29.98
C LYS A 227 3.51 22.02 29.09
N GLU A 228 4.39 21.23 29.69
CA GLU A 228 5.33 20.32 29.02
C GLU A 228 4.64 19.02 28.50
N LYS A 229 3.37 19.09 28.09
CA LYS A 229 2.61 17.91 27.62
C LYS A 229 2.02 18.00 26.21
N ASP A 230 2.09 19.16 25.55
CA ASP A 230 1.36 19.38 24.28
C ASP A 230 2.27 19.69 23.06
N LYS A 231 3.61 19.61 23.15
CA LYS A 231 4.54 19.83 21.99
C LYS A 231 4.98 18.56 21.24
N LYS A 232 4.43 17.38 21.57
CA LYS A 232 4.73 16.11 20.89
C LYS A 232 3.80 15.82 19.70
N SER A 233 2.89 16.73 19.34
CA SER A 233 1.80 16.44 18.40
C SER A 233 2.02 16.88 16.95
N ARG A 234 3.08 17.65 16.62
CA ARG A 234 3.30 18.14 15.24
C ARG A 234 4.20 17.25 14.35
N SER A 235 4.79 16.19 14.88
CA SER A 235 5.96 15.52 14.27
C SER A 235 5.73 14.10 13.79
N LYS A 236 4.49 13.67 13.52
CA LYS A 236 4.22 12.28 13.12
C LYS A 236 3.73 12.23 11.67
N ALA A 237 4.48 11.53 10.82
CA ALA A 237 4.03 11.17 9.49
C ALA A 237 2.83 10.21 9.52
N PHE A 238 1.99 10.28 8.50
CA PHE A 238 0.97 9.25 8.27
C PHE A 238 1.63 8.06 7.57
N ASN A 239 1.34 6.83 7.99
CA ASN A 239 1.88 5.64 7.34
C ASN A 239 0.77 4.73 6.81
N PHE A 240 0.77 4.47 5.51
CA PHE A 240 -0.24 3.63 4.84
C PHE A 240 -0.34 2.21 5.38
N TYR A 241 0.76 1.64 5.84
CA TYR A 241 0.83 0.29 6.39
C TYR A 241 0.47 0.24 7.89
N SER A 242 0.24 1.39 8.53
CA SER A 242 -0.08 1.48 9.97
C SER A 242 -1.57 1.66 10.26
N GLY A 243 -2.27 0.67 10.76
CA GLY A 243 -3.71 0.76 11.06
C GLY A 243 -4.58 -0.05 10.10
N LYS A 244 -5.91 0.13 10.17
CA LYS A 244 -6.86 -0.70 9.44
C LYS A 244 -7.10 -0.15 8.02
N PRO A 245 -7.04 -0.97 6.96
CA PRO A 245 -7.48 -0.57 5.62
C PRO A 245 -8.97 -0.21 5.58
N ASP A 246 -9.34 0.66 4.63
CA ASP A 246 -10.75 1.03 4.40
C ASP A 246 -11.52 -0.12 3.75
N VAL A 247 -10.85 -0.82 2.84
CA VAL A 247 -11.34 -2.03 2.17
C VAL A 247 -10.30 -3.12 2.34
N HIS A 248 -10.75 -4.32 2.70
CA HIS A 248 -9.91 -5.51 2.80
C HIS A 248 -10.76 -6.76 2.58
N ASN A 249 -10.42 -7.56 1.57
CA ASN A 249 -10.99 -8.87 1.31
C ASN A 249 -9.94 -9.80 0.67
N CYS A 250 -10.35 -10.97 0.18
CA CYS A 250 -9.43 -11.94 -0.42
C CYS A 250 -8.75 -11.46 -1.70
N TYR A 251 -9.24 -10.37 -2.31
CA TYR A 251 -8.78 -9.86 -3.60
C TYR A 251 -7.82 -8.66 -3.46
N GLY A 252 -7.58 -8.22 -2.22
CA GLY A 252 -6.70 -7.11 -1.94
C GLY A 252 -7.19 -6.19 -0.82
N TRP A 253 -6.54 -5.04 -0.73
CA TRP A 253 -6.89 -4.00 0.23
C TRP A 253 -6.63 -2.62 -0.34
N SER A 254 -7.36 -1.63 0.18
CA SER A 254 -7.13 -0.23 -0.15
C SER A 254 -7.23 0.64 1.09
N ARG A 255 -6.51 1.75 1.07
CA ARG A 255 -6.55 2.75 2.12
C ARG A 255 -6.38 4.15 1.57
N THR A 256 -7.22 5.05 2.02
CA THR A 256 -7.23 6.46 1.67
C THR A 256 -6.91 7.28 2.92
N MET A 257 -6.08 8.29 2.76
CA MET A 257 -5.81 9.25 3.81
C MET A 257 -7.00 10.20 3.96
N THR A 258 -7.43 10.44 5.19
CA THR A 258 -8.52 11.36 5.52
C THR A 258 -8.01 12.63 6.17
N ASN A 259 -8.84 13.68 6.23
CA ASN A 259 -8.50 14.94 6.90
C ASN A 259 -8.19 14.78 8.41
N LYS A 260 -8.51 13.62 9.00
CA LYS A 260 -8.22 13.32 10.41
C LYS A 260 -6.86 12.65 10.61
N ASP A 261 -6.26 12.15 9.53
CA ASP A 261 -5.04 11.35 9.57
C ASP A 261 -3.77 12.20 9.56
N LEU A 262 -3.84 13.43 9.05
CA LEU A 262 -2.72 14.37 9.08
C LEU A 262 -3.21 15.80 9.32
N ASP A 263 -2.99 16.30 10.54
CA ASP A 263 -3.12 17.74 10.82
C ASP A 263 -2.08 18.54 10.00
N ALA A 264 -0.94 17.94 9.65
CA ALA A 264 0.14 18.59 8.90
C ALA A 264 -0.16 18.82 7.39
N LEU A 265 -1.33 18.39 6.89
CA LEU A 265 -1.80 18.75 5.54
C LEU A 265 -2.68 20.01 5.53
N HIS A 266 -2.74 20.75 6.64
CA HIS A 266 -3.37 22.07 6.70
C HIS A 266 -2.72 23.02 5.67
N GLY A 267 -3.28 23.08 4.46
CA GLY A 267 -2.80 23.93 3.37
C GLY A 267 -2.95 23.29 1.99
N SER A 268 -2.62 22.00 1.87
CA SER A 268 -2.68 21.26 0.60
C SER A 268 -4.05 20.57 0.40
N ASN A 269 -4.67 20.76 -0.76
CA ASN A 269 -5.88 20.03 -1.15
C ASN A 269 -5.57 18.64 -1.76
N ILE A 270 -4.33 18.15 -1.66
CA ILE A 270 -3.93 16.85 -2.19
C ILE A 270 -4.13 15.74 -1.16
N GLY A 271 -5.02 14.81 -1.48
CA GLY A 271 -5.16 13.53 -0.77
C GLY A 271 -4.20 12.48 -1.30
N MET A 272 -4.08 11.38 -0.56
CA MET A 272 -3.33 10.22 -0.99
C MET A 272 -4.10 8.93 -0.72
N PHE A 273 -3.89 7.92 -1.54
CA PHE A 273 -4.48 6.60 -1.39
C PHE A 273 -3.50 5.52 -1.85
N MET A 274 -3.68 4.31 -1.36
CA MET A 274 -2.94 3.12 -1.75
C MET A 274 -3.92 2.00 -2.04
N VAL A 275 -3.63 1.26 -3.11
CA VAL A 275 -4.38 0.07 -3.52
C VAL A 275 -3.39 -1.07 -3.70
N ASN A 276 -3.73 -2.22 -3.15
CA ASN A 276 -3.03 -3.48 -3.34
C ASN A 276 -4.03 -4.51 -3.86
N LEU A 277 -3.85 -4.95 -5.10
CA LEU A 277 -4.62 -6.03 -5.72
C LEU A 277 -3.78 -7.29 -5.76
N THR A 278 -4.35 -8.40 -5.30
CA THR A 278 -3.80 -9.75 -5.54
C THR A 278 -3.95 -10.12 -7.01
N THR A 279 -3.36 -11.23 -7.45
CA THR A 279 -3.54 -11.70 -8.84
C THR A 279 -5.02 -11.94 -9.20
N GLY A 280 -5.39 -11.76 -10.46
CA GLY A 280 -6.75 -12.00 -10.97
C GLY A 280 -7.85 -11.21 -10.23
N SER A 281 -7.55 -9.97 -9.84
CA SER A 281 -8.39 -9.12 -9.01
C SER A 281 -8.59 -7.75 -9.65
N MET A 282 -9.63 -7.02 -9.24
CA MET A 282 -9.88 -5.69 -9.75
C MET A 282 -10.41 -4.75 -8.68
N VAL A 283 -10.09 -3.45 -8.77
CA VAL A 283 -10.98 -2.43 -8.24
C VAL A 283 -12.15 -2.34 -9.19
N GLY A 284 -13.36 -2.61 -8.69
CA GLY A 284 -14.58 -2.64 -9.47
C GLY A 284 -14.81 -1.32 -10.22
N PRO A 285 -15.57 -1.34 -11.34
CA PRO A 285 -15.80 -0.15 -12.14
C PRO A 285 -16.38 0.98 -11.29
N HIS A 286 -15.74 2.15 -11.30
CA HIS A 286 -16.15 3.29 -10.48
C HIS A 286 -15.72 4.62 -11.10
N TRP A 287 -16.23 5.74 -10.62
CA TRP A 287 -15.69 7.06 -10.97
C TRP A 287 -15.51 7.92 -9.72
N ASN A 288 -14.61 8.91 -9.83
CA ASN A 288 -14.42 9.90 -8.79
C ASN A 288 -15.20 11.18 -9.08
N PRO A 289 -16.10 11.62 -8.17
CA PRO A 289 -16.92 12.81 -8.40
C PRO A 289 -16.16 14.12 -8.15
N LYS A 290 -15.10 14.11 -7.34
CA LYS A 290 -14.42 15.35 -6.91
C LYS A 290 -12.94 15.43 -7.29
N ALA A 291 -12.28 14.30 -7.53
CA ALA A 291 -10.84 14.28 -7.73
C ALA A 291 -10.42 13.57 -9.03
N THR A 292 -9.38 14.11 -9.65
CA THR A 292 -8.46 13.38 -10.53
C THR A 292 -7.52 12.52 -9.69
N GLU A 293 -7.31 11.28 -10.10
CA GLU A 293 -6.29 10.37 -9.58
C GLU A 293 -5.00 10.50 -10.39
N ILE A 294 -3.88 10.67 -9.70
CA ILE A 294 -2.53 10.62 -10.26
C ILE A 294 -1.78 9.52 -9.52
N ALA A 295 -1.66 8.35 -10.13
CA ALA A 295 -1.15 7.15 -9.49
C ALA A 295 0.21 6.73 -10.02
N ILE A 296 1.04 6.17 -9.14
CA ILE A 296 2.36 5.61 -9.41
C ILE A 296 2.29 4.12 -9.08
N VAL A 297 2.61 3.27 -10.06
CA VAL A 297 2.71 1.83 -9.83
C VAL A 297 3.93 1.53 -8.98
N THR A 298 3.74 0.85 -7.85
CA THR A 298 4.79 0.52 -6.89
C THR A 298 5.23 -0.93 -6.95
N GLU A 299 4.38 -1.84 -7.43
CA GLU A 299 4.70 -3.27 -7.55
C GLU A 299 3.82 -3.91 -8.62
N GLY A 300 4.42 -4.81 -9.40
CA GLY A 300 3.75 -5.62 -10.41
C GLY A 300 3.25 -4.85 -11.64
N THR A 301 2.22 -5.41 -12.29
CA THR A 301 1.66 -4.94 -13.56
C THR A 301 0.14 -5.03 -13.56
N GLY A 302 -0.50 -4.15 -14.32
CA GLY A 302 -1.95 -4.13 -14.42
C GLY A 302 -2.48 -3.45 -15.66
N ILE A 303 -3.79 -3.58 -15.88
CA ILE A 303 -4.55 -2.89 -16.90
C ILE A 303 -5.46 -1.86 -16.23
N VAL A 304 -5.49 -0.66 -16.79
CA VAL A 304 -6.48 0.36 -16.44
C VAL A 304 -7.34 0.62 -17.66
N GLN A 305 -8.65 0.44 -17.50
CA GLN A 305 -9.65 0.84 -18.46
C GLN A 305 -10.27 2.14 -17.99
N THR A 306 -10.40 3.12 -18.88
CA THR A 306 -11.13 4.36 -18.62
C THR A 306 -12.15 4.60 -19.72
N VAL A 307 -13.33 5.06 -19.31
CA VAL A 307 -14.43 5.42 -20.20
C VAL A 307 -14.52 6.93 -20.23
N CYS A 308 -14.62 7.47 -21.43
CA CYS A 308 -14.87 8.88 -21.61
C CYS A 308 -16.37 9.18 -21.38
N PRO A 309 -16.74 10.02 -20.40
CA PRO A 309 -18.09 10.54 -20.30
C PRO A 309 -18.30 11.50 -21.49
N SER A 310 -19.02 11.05 -22.51
CA SER A 310 -19.06 11.74 -23.80
C SER A 310 -19.69 13.13 -23.72
N SER A 311 -19.06 14.13 -24.33
CA SER A 311 -19.78 15.18 -25.06
C SER A 311 -19.78 14.78 -26.54
N SER A 312 -20.93 14.32 -27.05
CA SER A 312 -21.28 14.13 -28.47
C SER A 312 -20.14 13.92 -29.49
N ASN A 313 -20.06 12.72 -30.08
CA ASN A 313 -19.51 12.58 -31.43
C ASN A 313 -20.34 13.46 -32.40
N PRO A 314 -19.77 14.41 -33.15
CA PRO A 314 -20.46 15.05 -34.27
C PRO A 314 -20.39 14.11 -35.49
N SER A 315 -20.83 12.87 -35.34
CA SER A 315 -21.06 11.94 -36.46
C SER A 315 -22.56 11.88 -36.69
N GLY A 316 -23.09 12.96 -37.25
CA GLY A 316 -24.51 13.15 -37.45
C GLY A 316 -24.75 14.53 -38.03
N GLU A 317 -24.31 14.75 -39.27
CA GLU A 317 -24.86 15.80 -40.11
C GLU A 317 -26.38 15.60 -40.21
N SER A 318 -27.11 16.22 -39.29
CA SER A 318 -28.51 16.50 -39.51
C SER A 318 -28.53 17.58 -40.59
N ARG A 319 -28.75 17.14 -41.83
CA ARG A 319 -29.16 17.99 -42.95
C ARG A 319 -30.44 18.73 -42.57
N ARG A 320 -30.33 19.84 -41.85
CA ARG A 320 -31.37 20.84 -41.75
C ARG A 320 -30.97 21.99 -42.65
N GLY A 321 -31.49 21.95 -43.87
CA GLY A 321 -31.38 23.04 -44.83
C GLY A 321 -31.96 24.31 -44.21
N HIS A 322 -31.12 25.34 -44.12
CA HIS A 322 -31.60 26.71 -44.01
C HIS A 322 -31.68 27.29 -45.41
N ARG A 323 -32.94 27.46 -45.85
CA ARG A 323 -33.34 28.34 -46.94
C ARG A 323 -32.71 29.72 -46.71
N GLY A 324 -32.19 30.27 -47.79
CA GLY A 324 -31.38 31.48 -47.78
C GLY A 324 -32.13 32.73 -47.34
N ASP A 325 -31.33 33.73 -47.00
CA ASP A 325 -31.61 35.10 -47.37
C ASP A 325 -30.27 35.78 -47.68
N GLU A 326 -30.11 36.18 -48.94
CA GLU A 326 -29.03 37.03 -49.40
C GLU A 326 -29.29 38.45 -48.91
N ARG A 327 -28.35 39.03 -48.15
CA ARG A 327 -28.12 40.47 -48.21
C ARG A 327 -26.71 40.81 -47.73
N GLY A 328 -25.86 41.14 -48.70
CA GLY A 328 -24.46 41.48 -48.48
C GLY A 328 -24.23 42.85 -47.84
N ARG A 329 -23.09 42.95 -47.15
CA ARG A 329 -22.27 44.17 -47.04
C ARG A 329 -20.81 43.75 -46.79
N PRO A 330 -19.84 44.22 -47.59
CA PRO A 330 -18.44 43.85 -47.43
C PRO A 330 -17.67 44.86 -46.56
N GLY A 331 -16.70 44.37 -45.79
CA GLY A 331 -15.57 45.17 -45.33
C GLY A 331 -15.49 45.41 -43.81
N GLY A 332 -14.72 44.56 -43.14
CA GLY A 332 -14.22 44.80 -41.79
C GLY A 332 -13.10 43.80 -41.49
N ARG A 333 -11.84 44.18 -41.77
CA ARG A 333 -10.65 43.50 -41.24
C ARG A 333 -10.67 43.66 -39.72
N GLY A 334 -10.96 42.57 -39.02
CA GLY A 334 -10.69 42.40 -37.61
C GLY A 334 -10.02 41.04 -37.46
N ASP A 335 -8.72 41.06 -37.16
CA ASP A 335 -7.96 39.88 -36.80
C ASP A 335 -8.45 39.40 -35.43
N GLU A 336 -9.47 38.55 -35.41
CA GLU A 336 -9.81 37.72 -34.26
C GLU A 336 -9.11 36.37 -34.43
N GLU A 337 -7.82 36.32 -34.09
CA GLU A 337 -7.15 35.09 -33.70
C GLU A 337 -7.71 34.63 -32.35
N GLY A 338 -8.96 34.16 -32.37
CA GLY A 338 -9.51 33.33 -31.31
C GLY A 338 -8.83 31.97 -31.39
N GLU A 339 -7.76 31.79 -30.62
CA GLU A 339 -7.17 30.47 -30.33
C GLU A 339 -8.24 29.59 -29.68
N GLY A 340 -9.03 28.91 -30.51
CA GLY A 340 -9.92 27.85 -30.10
C GLY A 340 -9.09 26.75 -29.46
N LYS A 341 -9.05 26.75 -28.12
CA LYS A 341 -8.51 25.66 -27.31
C LYS A 341 -9.15 24.36 -27.81
N GLY A 342 -8.37 23.57 -28.54
CA GLY A 342 -8.80 22.30 -29.09
C GLY A 342 -9.27 21.41 -27.96
N TRP A 343 -10.58 21.17 -27.87
CA TRP A 343 -11.14 20.16 -27.00
C TRP A 343 -10.51 18.83 -27.39
N VAL A 344 -9.56 18.34 -26.59
CA VAL A 344 -8.96 17.01 -26.78
C VAL A 344 -10.13 16.04 -26.81
N ARG A 345 -10.28 15.32 -27.94
CA ARG A 345 -11.33 14.32 -28.10
C ARG A 345 -11.12 13.22 -27.07
N CYS A 346 -11.83 13.33 -25.95
CA CYS A 346 -11.87 12.34 -24.90
C CYS A 346 -12.37 11.02 -25.49
N ARG A 347 -11.61 9.95 -25.27
CA ARG A 347 -11.83 8.63 -25.88
C ARG A 347 -11.72 7.57 -24.79
N ASN A 348 -12.48 6.50 -24.94
CA ASN A 348 -12.27 5.31 -24.12
C ASN A 348 -10.85 4.79 -24.36
N THR A 349 -10.17 4.42 -23.29
CA THR A 349 -8.81 3.90 -23.38
C THR A 349 -8.65 2.69 -22.47
N VAL A 350 -7.83 1.76 -22.92
CA VAL A 350 -7.34 0.63 -22.16
C VAL A 350 -5.83 0.71 -22.27
N PHE A 351 -5.13 0.68 -21.15
CA PHE A 351 -3.67 0.79 -21.15
C PHE A 351 -3.05 -0.07 -20.07
N ARG A 352 -1.89 -0.63 -20.39
CA ARG A 352 -1.04 -1.38 -19.47
C ARG A 352 -0.15 -0.44 -18.69
N VAL A 353 0.05 -0.74 -17.41
CA VAL A 353 0.99 -0.05 -16.53
C VAL A 353 1.86 -1.07 -15.79
N LYS A 354 3.13 -0.72 -15.57
CA LYS A 354 4.10 -1.52 -14.81
C LYS A 354 4.77 -0.70 -13.72
N GLU A 355 5.51 -1.35 -12.82
CA GLU A 355 6.26 -0.69 -11.74
C GLU A 355 7.04 0.56 -12.22
N GLY A 356 6.72 1.71 -11.62
CA GLY A 356 7.27 3.01 -11.95
C GLY A 356 6.53 3.77 -13.05
N ASP A 357 5.49 3.25 -13.66
CA ASP A 357 4.66 4.07 -14.53
C ASP A 357 3.78 5.01 -13.70
N VAL A 358 3.49 6.18 -14.26
CA VAL A 358 2.52 7.13 -13.72
C VAL A 358 1.28 7.11 -14.60
N PHE A 359 0.10 6.98 -14.02
CA PHE A 359 -1.15 7.11 -14.77
C PHE A 359 -2.09 8.14 -14.15
N VAL A 360 -2.90 8.76 -15.00
CA VAL A 360 -3.83 9.83 -14.61
C VAL A 360 -5.23 9.48 -15.06
N VAL A 361 -6.17 9.47 -14.10
CA VAL A 361 -7.60 9.32 -14.41
C VAL A 361 -8.35 10.55 -13.91
N PRO A 362 -8.89 11.39 -14.83
CA PRO A 362 -9.60 12.59 -14.43
C PRO A 362 -10.91 12.28 -13.70
N ARG A 363 -11.39 13.25 -12.92
CA ARG A 363 -12.73 13.18 -12.32
C ARG A 363 -13.80 12.87 -13.38
N PHE A 364 -14.88 12.23 -12.95
CA PHE A 364 -16.02 11.79 -13.78
C PHE A 364 -15.73 10.75 -14.86
N HIS A 365 -14.50 10.24 -14.98
CA HIS A 365 -14.20 9.14 -15.90
C HIS A 365 -14.44 7.82 -15.17
N PRO A 366 -15.43 7.00 -15.60
CA PRO A 366 -15.54 5.64 -15.10
C PRO A 366 -14.28 4.86 -15.44
N MET A 367 -13.76 4.12 -14.49
CA MET A 367 -12.53 3.35 -14.61
C MET A 367 -12.63 2.01 -13.91
N ALA A 368 -11.81 1.07 -14.38
CA ALA A 368 -11.54 -0.19 -13.72
C ALA A 368 -10.02 -0.44 -13.75
N GLN A 369 -9.49 -0.94 -12.64
CA GLN A 369 -8.06 -1.21 -12.45
C GLN A 369 -7.92 -2.68 -12.12
N MET A 370 -7.16 -3.43 -12.92
CA MET A 370 -7.14 -4.89 -12.90
C MET A 370 -5.70 -5.41 -12.83
N SER A 371 -5.48 -6.42 -11.99
CA SER A 371 -4.25 -7.21 -11.98
C SER A 371 -4.36 -8.39 -12.96
N PHE A 372 -3.22 -8.86 -13.43
CA PHE A 372 -3.12 -10.07 -14.25
C PHE A 372 -3.24 -11.33 -13.38
N ASN A 373 -3.45 -12.50 -13.99
CA ASN A 373 -3.52 -13.78 -13.30
C ASN A 373 -2.18 -14.20 -12.65
N ASN A 374 -1.09 -13.70 -13.19
CA ASN A 374 0.28 -14.06 -12.88
C ASN A 374 1.09 -12.92 -12.26
N ASP A 375 0.48 -11.76 -12.03
CA ASP A 375 1.15 -10.63 -11.38
C ASP A 375 0.18 -9.80 -10.52
N SER A 376 0.68 -9.31 -9.39
CA SER A 376 -0.08 -8.41 -8.52
C SER A 376 -0.12 -7.00 -9.10
N PHE A 377 -1.02 -6.15 -8.61
CA PHE A 377 -1.03 -4.75 -9.02
C PHE A 377 -1.16 -3.84 -7.81
N VAL A 378 -0.05 -3.18 -7.45
CA VAL A 378 0.01 -2.30 -6.28
C VAL A 378 0.43 -0.91 -6.74
N PHE A 379 -0.33 0.11 -6.32
CA PHE A 379 -0.04 1.49 -6.64
C PHE A 379 -0.40 2.43 -5.49
N VAL A 380 0.30 3.56 -5.44
CA VAL A 380 0.00 4.69 -4.57
C VAL A 380 -0.44 5.85 -5.46
N GLY A 381 -1.44 6.61 -5.04
CA GLY A 381 -1.93 7.73 -5.83
C GLY A 381 -2.15 8.98 -5.02
N PHE A 382 -2.02 10.11 -5.72
CA PHE A 382 -2.41 11.43 -5.26
C PHE A 382 -3.82 11.72 -5.78
N SER A 383 -4.69 12.17 -4.88
CA SER A 383 -6.03 12.67 -5.18
C SER A 383 -5.95 14.20 -5.19
N THR A 384 -6.40 14.84 -6.25
CA THR A 384 -6.46 16.31 -6.35
C THR A 384 -7.47 16.98 -5.41
N HIS A 385 -8.18 16.20 -4.57
CA HIS A 385 -9.08 16.69 -3.54
C HIS A 385 -8.90 15.90 -2.23
N MET A 386 -8.81 16.61 -1.11
CA MET A 386 -8.70 16.04 0.24
C MET A 386 -10.06 15.67 0.84
N GLY A 387 -10.14 14.52 1.51
CA GLY A 387 -11.16 14.17 2.51
C GLY A 387 -12.63 14.02 2.09
N GLN A 388 -13.02 14.38 0.86
CA GLN A 388 -14.42 14.31 0.41
C GLN A 388 -14.64 13.65 -0.96
N ASN A 389 -13.62 13.02 -1.53
CA ASN A 389 -13.77 12.24 -2.75
C ASN A 389 -14.23 10.82 -2.40
N HIS A 390 -15.52 10.54 -2.58
CA HIS A 390 -16.10 9.21 -2.37
C HIS A 390 -16.30 8.53 -3.73
N PRO A 391 -15.47 7.55 -4.10
CA PRO A 391 -15.64 6.82 -5.35
C PRO A 391 -17.05 6.23 -5.47
N GLN A 392 -17.68 6.41 -6.63
CA GLN A 392 -19.00 5.89 -6.93
C GLN A 392 -18.86 4.60 -7.73
N PHE A 393 -19.12 3.46 -7.09
CA PHE A 393 -19.00 2.14 -7.71
C PHE A 393 -20.22 1.84 -8.59
N LEU A 394 -19.98 1.19 -9.74
CA LEU A 394 -21.00 0.74 -10.69
C LEU A 394 -21.35 -0.74 -10.52
N ALA A 395 -20.47 -1.52 -9.91
CA ALA A 395 -20.67 -2.95 -9.63
C ALA A 395 -20.46 -3.28 -8.14
N GLY A 396 -21.00 -4.42 -7.71
CA GLY A 396 -20.87 -4.89 -6.33
C GLY A 396 -21.93 -4.37 -5.36
N LYS A 397 -21.83 -4.80 -4.10
CA LYS A 397 -22.76 -4.44 -3.02
C LYS A 397 -22.78 -2.95 -2.69
N GLY A 398 -21.66 -2.25 -2.92
CA GLY A 398 -21.54 -0.80 -2.74
C GLY A 398 -21.91 0.01 -3.98
N SER A 399 -22.44 -0.62 -5.03
CA SER A 399 -22.78 0.08 -6.27
C SER A 399 -23.90 1.10 -6.06
N VAL A 400 -23.79 2.26 -6.72
CA VAL A 400 -24.85 3.27 -6.77
C VAL A 400 -26.14 2.72 -7.37
N LEU A 401 -26.06 1.67 -8.19
CA LEU A 401 -27.22 1.01 -8.78
C LEU A 401 -28.09 0.30 -7.72
N GLN A 402 -27.51 -0.05 -6.56
CA GLN A 402 -28.26 -0.62 -5.43
C GLN A 402 -29.18 0.43 -4.77
N ALA A 403 -28.84 1.72 -4.89
CA ALA A 403 -29.64 2.82 -4.35
C ALA A 403 -30.79 3.23 -5.29
N ILE A 404 -30.74 2.82 -6.56
CA ILE A 404 -31.81 3.07 -7.53
C ILE A 404 -32.88 1.99 -7.34
N GLY A 405 -34.16 2.40 -7.27
CA GLY A 405 -35.28 1.47 -7.18
C GLY A 405 -35.26 0.47 -8.35
N LYS A 406 -35.51 -0.82 -8.06
CA LYS A 406 -35.35 -1.92 -9.04
C LYS A 406 -36.23 -1.72 -10.27
N GLU A 407 -37.41 -1.16 -10.08
CA GLU A 407 -38.37 -0.84 -11.14
C GLU A 407 -37.84 0.27 -12.05
N VAL A 408 -37.25 1.32 -11.47
CA VAL A 408 -36.65 2.44 -12.20
C VAL A 408 -35.43 1.97 -12.99
N LEU A 409 -34.59 1.13 -12.38
CA LEU A 409 -33.43 0.56 -13.05
C LEU A 409 -33.84 -0.40 -14.16
N ALA A 410 -34.89 -1.22 -13.96
CA ALA A 410 -35.44 -2.08 -15.00
C ALA A 410 -35.93 -1.27 -16.20
N LEU A 411 -36.70 -0.22 -15.97
CA LEU A 411 -37.12 0.71 -17.04
C LEU A 411 -35.93 1.34 -17.77
N SER A 412 -34.90 1.77 -17.03
CA SER A 412 -33.69 2.39 -17.61
C SER A 412 -32.88 1.42 -18.47
N LEU A 413 -32.90 0.13 -18.14
CA LEU A 413 -32.23 -0.95 -18.88
C LEU A 413 -33.12 -1.58 -19.98
N GLY A 414 -34.32 -1.04 -20.20
CA GLY A 414 -35.28 -1.61 -21.14
C GLY A 414 -35.75 -3.01 -20.77
N GLN A 415 -35.75 -3.34 -19.47
CA GLN A 415 -36.18 -4.62 -18.94
C GLN A 415 -37.61 -4.53 -18.39
N GLU A 416 -38.49 -5.43 -18.84
CA GLU A 416 -39.86 -5.51 -18.32
C GLU A 416 -39.91 -6.13 -16.91
N ASN A 417 -38.93 -6.97 -16.55
CA ASN A 417 -38.92 -7.74 -15.31
C ASN A 417 -37.89 -7.22 -14.30
N SER A 418 -38.35 -6.53 -13.26
CA SER A 418 -37.51 -6.02 -12.17
C SER A 418 -36.84 -7.13 -11.33
N THR A 419 -37.35 -8.36 -11.38
CA THR A 419 -36.72 -9.52 -10.72
C THR A 419 -35.38 -9.87 -11.35
N ALA A 420 -35.25 -9.73 -12.67
CA ALA A 420 -33.99 -9.98 -13.38
C ALA A 420 -32.91 -8.97 -12.95
N VAL A 421 -33.30 -7.69 -12.82
CA VAL A 421 -32.42 -6.64 -12.28
C VAL A 421 -32.02 -6.93 -10.83
N GLY A 422 -32.96 -7.39 -10.00
CA GLY A 422 -32.66 -7.80 -8.63
C GLY A 422 -31.61 -8.93 -8.57
N LYS A 423 -31.72 -9.94 -9.44
CA LYS A 423 -30.75 -11.03 -9.55
C LYS A 423 -29.38 -10.51 -9.99
N LEU A 424 -29.34 -9.66 -11.03
CA LEU A 424 -28.10 -9.04 -11.53
C LEU A 424 -27.37 -8.26 -10.43
N LEU A 425 -28.07 -7.40 -9.70
CA LEU A 425 -27.49 -6.60 -8.62
C LEU A 425 -26.99 -7.46 -7.45
N SER A 426 -27.61 -8.61 -7.20
CA SER A 426 -27.21 -9.52 -6.11
C SER A 426 -26.12 -10.53 -6.49
N ALA A 427 -25.76 -10.63 -7.78
CA ALA A 427 -24.81 -11.62 -8.27
C ALA A 427 -23.39 -11.39 -7.74
N GLN A 428 -22.96 -10.13 -7.69
CA GLN A 428 -21.67 -9.76 -7.12
C GLN A 428 -21.81 -9.50 -5.61
N ARG A 429 -21.08 -10.29 -4.80
CA ARG A 429 -21.17 -10.27 -3.33
C ARG A 429 -20.15 -9.35 -2.68
N ASP A 430 -19.09 -9.00 -3.39
CA ASP A 430 -18.09 -8.04 -2.93
C ASP A 430 -18.50 -6.61 -3.25
N SER A 431 -17.87 -5.64 -2.60
CA SER A 431 -18.26 -4.23 -2.70
C SER A 431 -17.36 -3.42 -3.61
N THR A 432 -16.05 -3.43 -3.35
CA THR A 432 -15.08 -2.50 -3.96
C THR A 432 -14.01 -3.24 -4.74
N ILE A 433 -13.30 -4.15 -4.09
CA ILE A 433 -12.31 -5.02 -4.75
C ILE A 433 -12.99 -6.36 -5.06
N LEU A 434 -12.95 -6.79 -6.31
CA LEU A 434 -13.68 -7.94 -6.83
C LEU A 434 -12.71 -8.96 -7.42
N SER A 435 -13.10 -10.24 -7.45
CA SER A 435 -12.44 -11.23 -8.31
C SER A 435 -12.67 -10.90 -9.78
N CYS A 436 -11.61 -10.98 -10.59
CA CYS A 436 -11.68 -10.84 -12.04
C CYS A 436 -10.55 -11.64 -12.69
N ILE A 437 -10.72 -12.97 -12.75
CA ILE A 437 -9.75 -13.87 -13.38
C ILE A 437 -9.75 -13.61 -14.88
N SER A 438 -8.57 -13.43 -15.48
CA SER A 438 -8.35 -13.18 -16.91
C SER A 438 -8.89 -11.86 -17.49
N CYS A 439 -9.49 -10.99 -16.67
CA CYS A 439 -10.09 -9.74 -17.17
C CYS A 439 -9.07 -8.77 -17.76
N ALA A 440 -7.87 -8.72 -17.19
CA ALA A 440 -6.79 -7.87 -17.69
C ALA A 440 -6.29 -8.38 -19.05
N GLU A 441 -6.06 -9.69 -19.16
CA GLU A 441 -5.62 -10.39 -20.36
C GLU A 441 -6.61 -10.20 -21.51
N GLU A 442 -7.90 -10.45 -21.26
CA GLU A 442 -8.94 -10.26 -22.28
C GLU A 442 -9.03 -8.82 -22.78
N LEU A 443 -8.90 -7.85 -21.88
CA LEU A 443 -8.96 -6.43 -22.26
C LEU A 443 -7.70 -5.98 -23.00
N GLU A 444 -6.53 -6.50 -22.64
CA GLU A 444 -5.29 -6.26 -23.35
C GLU A 444 -5.36 -6.80 -24.79
N GLU A 445 -5.85 -8.03 -24.97
CA GLU A 445 -6.03 -8.65 -26.30
C GLU A 445 -7.04 -7.87 -27.15
N LYS A 446 -8.22 -7.55 -26.60
CA LYS A 446 -9.24 -6.74 -27.28
C LYS A 446 -8.71 -5.36 -27.70
N ALA A 447 -7.92 -4.72 -26.83
CA ALA A 447 -7.32 -3.41 -27.13
C ALA A 447 -6.26 -3.51 -28.23
N ALA A 448 -5.41 -4.54 -28.20
CA ALA A 448 -4.39 -4.80 -29.22
C ALA A 448 -5.02 -5.10 -30.59
N GLU A 449 -6.11 -5.88 -30.62
CA GLU A 449 -6.85 -6.15 -31.86
C GLU A 449 -7.49 -4.87 -32.43
N GLU A 450 -8.12 -4.05 -31.58
CA GLU A 450 -8.70 -2.78 -32.02
C GLU A 450 -7.64 -1.84 -32.59
N GLU A 451 -6.46 -1.79 -31.97
CA GLU A 451 -5.34 -1.01 -32.48
C GLU A 451 -4.83 -1.55 -33.83
N ARG A 452 -4.69 -2.88 -33.97
CA ARG A 452 -4.32 -3.52 -35.23
C ARG A 452 -5.32 -3.17 -36.35
N ARG A 453 -6.63 -3.27 -36.06
CA ARG A 453 -7.67 -2.92 -37.03
C ARG A 453 -7.60 -1.46 -37.46
N ARG A 454 -7.33 -0.54 -36.53
CA ARG A 454 -7.14 0.89 -36.86
C ARG A 454 -5.92 1.12 -37.76
N ARG A 455 -4.79 0.47 -37.47
CA ARG A 455 -3.60 0.56 -38.33
C ARG A 455 -3.88 0.00 -39.73
N GLU A 456 -4.60 -1.13 -39.82
CA GLU A 456 -5.04 -1.70 -41.10
C GLU A 456 -6.01 -0.77 -41.86
N GLU A 457 -6.88 -0.03 -41.18
CA GLU A 457 -7.76 0.98 -41.80
C GLU A 457 -6.99 2.22 -42.30
N GLU A 458 -5.97 2.66 -41.55
CA GLU A 458 -5.12 3.81 -41.89
C GLU A 458 -4.12 3.49 -43.01
N GLU A 459 -3.54 2.29 -43.01
CA GLU A 459 -2.62 1.79 -44.05
C GLU A 459 -3.38 1.22 -45.26
N GLY A 460 -4.60 0.71 -45.04
CA GLY A 460 -5.41 -0.02 -46.01
C GLY A 460 -6.47 0.85 -46.70
N GLY A 461 -6.01 1.86 -47.44
CA GLY A 461 -6.82 2.54 -48.47
C GLY A 461 -7.14 1.68 -49.71
N GLY A 462 -7.25 0.35 -49.60
CA GLY A 462 -7.31 -0.54 -50.78
C GLY A 462 -8.00 -1.91 -50.65
N LYS A 463 -8.53 -2.32 -49.50
CA LYS A 463 -9.32 -3.56 -49.40
C LYS A 463 -10.82 -3.27 -49.56
N GLY A 464 -11.48 -4.01 -50.44
CA GLY A 464 -12.91 -3.86 -50.72
C GLY A 464 -13.79 -4.26 -49.52
N PRO A 465 -15.07 -3.83 -49.46
CA PRO A 465 -15.97 -4.13 -48.35
C PRO A 465 -16.13 -5.63 -48.05
N GLY A 466 -16.17 -6.48 -49.10
CA GLY A 466 -16.35 -7.92 -48.96
C GLY A 466 -15.14 -8.64 -48.35
N GLU A 467 -13.91 -8.26 -48.72
CA GLU A 467 -12.69 -8.86 -48.14
C GLU A 467 -12.54 -8.51 -46.66
N ARG A 468 -12.96 -7.29 -46.27
CA ARG A 468 -12.97 -6.88 -44.86
C ARG A 468 -14.00 -7.65 -44.03
N GLU A 469 -15.15 -7.97 -44.62
CA GLU A 469 -16.22 -8.72 -43.94
C GLU A 469 -15.83 -10.20 -43.76
N GLU A 470 -15.24 -10.82 -44.79
CA GLU A 470 -14.70 -12.19 -44.69
C GLU A 470 -13.53 -12.30 -43.71
N GLU A 471 -12.59 -11.33 -43.71
CA GLU A 471 -11.47 -11.30 -42.76
C GLU A 471 -11.97 -11.10 -41.32
N LYS A 472 -13.01 -10.27 -41.13
CA LYS A 472 -13.65 -10.08 -39.82
C LYS A 472 -14.36 -11.34 -39.34
N GLU A 473 -15.15 -11.99 -40.19
CA GLU A 473 -15.80 -13.25 -39.83
C GLU A 473 -14.78 -14.34 -39.48
N ARG A 474 -13.69 -14.42 -40.23
CA ARG A 474 -12.62 -15.39 -39.94
C ARG A 474 -11.97 -15.11 -38.58
N ARG A 475 -11.68 -13.85 -38.27
CA ARG A 475 -11.13 -13.45 -36.95
C ARG A 475 -12.10 -13.74 -35.82
N GLU A 476 -13.39 -13.43 -35.99
CA GLU A 476 -14.43 -13.73 -34.99
C GLU A 476 -14.54 -15.25 -34.73
N ARG A 477 -14.40 -16.10 -35.76
CA ARG A 477 -14.35 -17.56 -35.61
C ARG A 477 -13.08 -18.04 -34.90
N GLU A 478 -11.91 -17.51 -35.27
CA GLU A 478 -10.64 -17.84 -34.61
C GLU A 478 -10.65 -17.42 -33.12
N GLU A 479 -11.25 -16.28 -32.78
CA GLU A 479 -11.44 -15.82 -31.39
C GLU A 479 -12.43 -16.72 -30.63
N GLU A 480 -13.54 -17.11 -31.26
CA GLU A 480 -14.51 -18.03 -30.64
C GLU A 480 -13.89 -19.41 -30.35
N GLU A 481 -13.06 -19.93 -31.26
CA GLU A 481 -12.32 -21.18 -31.03
C GLU A 481 -11.30 -21.03 -29.89
N ARG A 482 -10.52 -19.95 -29.86
CA ARG A 482 -9.59 -19.65 -28.76
C ARG A 482 -10.30 -19.58 -27.41
N ARG A 483 -11.43 -18.88 -27.32
CA ARG A 483 -12.25 -18.81 -26.09
C ARG A 483 -12.73 -20.17 -25.63
N LYS A 484 -13.14 -21.04 -26.56
CA LYS A 484 -13.56 -22.42 -26.24
C LYS A 484 -12.39 -23.25 -25.72
N GLU A 485 -11.19 -23.07 -26.28
CA GLU A 485 -9.99 -23.76 -25.84
C GLU A 485 -9.55 -23.28 -24.45
N GLU A 486 -9.52 -21.97 -24.20
CA GLU A 486 -9.21 -21.39 -22.89
C GLU A 486 -10.24 -21.78 -21.82
N GLU A 487 -11.55 -21.78 -22.15
CA GLU A 487 -12.58 -22.23 -21.22
C GLU A 487 -12.43 -23.72 -20.89
N LYS A 488 -12.03 -24.54 -21.88
CA LYS A 488 -11.75 -25.96 -21.67
C LYS A 488 -10.54 -26.15 -20.77
N GLU A 489 -9.42 -25.46 -21.04
CA GLU A 489 -8.24 -25.49 -20.16
C GLU A 489 -8.59 -25.07 -18.73
N ARG A 490 -9.40 -24.01 -18.58
CA ARG A 490 -9.85 -23.56 -17.26
C ARG A 490 -10.63 -24.64 -16.53
N ARG A 491 -11.57 -25.31 -17.20
CA ARG A 491 -12.32 -26.42 -16.61
C ARG A 491 -11.42 -27.58 -16.20
N GLU A 492 -10.41 -27.90 -17.01
CA GLU A 492 -9.41 -28.93 -16.69
C GLU A 492 -8.58 -28.55 -15.45
N ARG A 493 -8.13 -27.30 -15.34
CA ARG A 493 -7.41 -26.79 -14.16
C ARG A 493 -8.27 -26.79 -12.90
N GLU A 494 -9.53 -26.36 -12.99
CA GLU A 494 -10.48 -26.40 -11.87
C GLU A 494 -10.78 -27.84 -11.42
N GLU A 495 -10.83 -28.80 -12.35
CA GLU A 495 -10.99 -30.22 -12.02
C GLU A 495 -9.73 -30.79 -11.35
N GLU A 496 -8.54 -30.43 -11.83
CA GLU A 496 -7.27 -30.85 -11.23
C GLU A 496 -7.10 -30.29 -9.81
N GLU A 497 -7.44 -29.03 -9.59
CA GLU A 497 -7.41 -28.41 -8.26
C GLU A 497 -8.37 -29.12 -7.29
N ARG A 498 -9.59 -29.44 -7.74
CA ARG A 498 -10.54 -30.24 -6.93
C ARG A 498 -10.01 -31.63 -6.58
N LYS A 499 -9.31 -32.29 -7.51
CA LYS A 499 -8.67 -33.59 -7.25
C LYS A 499 -7.58 -33.45 -6.20
N ARG A 500 -6.72 -32.44 -6.30
CA ARG A 500 -5.66 -32.16 -5.30
C ARG A 500 -6.25 -31.86 -3.92
N GLU A 501 -7.29 -31.04 -3.84
CA GLU A 501 -7.99 -30.78 -2.57
C GLU A 501 -8.60 -32.05 -1.97
N GLN A 502 -9.16 -32.92 -2.80
CA GLN A 502 -9.72 -34.19 -2.35
C GLN A 502 -8.62 -35.15 -1.84
N GLU A 503 -7.53 -35.31 -2.57
CA GLU A 503 -6.38 -36.11 -2.16
C GLU A 503 -5.77 -35.60 -0.84
N GLU A 504 -5.67 -34.27 -0.67
CA GLU A 504 -5.18 -33.69 0.58
C GLU A 504 -6.12 -33.98 1.76
N ARG A 505 -7.44 -33.95 1.54
CA ARG A 505 -8.43 -34.32 2.56
C ARG A 505 -8.32 -35.80 2.94
N GLU A 506 -8.24 -36.68 1.96
CA GLU A 506 -8.07 -38.12 2.18
C GLU A 506 -6.78 -38.42 2.95
N ARG A 507 -5.68 -37.75 2.61
CA ARG A 507 -4.42 -37.86 3.34
C ARG A 507 -4.54 -37.40 4.80
N LYS A 508 -5.23 -36.28 5.05
CA LYS A 508 -5.47 -35.79 6.43
C LYS A 508 -6.33 -36.77 7.23
N GLU A 509 -7.36 -37.35 6.62
CA GLU A 509 -8.19 -38.38 7.26
C GLU A 509 -7.41 -39.66 7.56
N GLU A 510 -6.51 -40.08 6.68
CA GLU A 510 -5.63 -41.23 6.91
C GLU A 510 -4.63 -40.97 8.05
N GLU A 511 -3.98 -39.81 8.05
CA GLU A 511 -3.07 -39.39 9.14
C GLU A 511 -3.81 -39.33 10.49
N GLU A 512 -5.05 -38.82 10.53
CA GLU A 512 -5.87 -38.82 11.74
C GLU A 512 -6.23 -40.26 12.19
N ARG A 513 -6.55 -41.15 11.25
CA ARG A 513 -6.85 -42.56 11.55
C ARG A 513 -5.63 -43.30 12.10
N GLN A 514 -4.43 -43.00 11.60
CA GLN A 514 -3.19 -43.57 12.12
C GLN A 514 -2.92 -43.09 13.56
N ARG A 515 -3.07 -41.78 13.83
CA ARG A 515 -2.96 -41.23 15.19
C ARG A 515 -3.92 -41.89 16.17
N ARG A 516 -5.19 -42.08 15.78
CA ARG A 516 -6.18 -42.76 16.64
C ARG A 516 -5.79 -44.21 16.96
N LYS A 517 -5.21 -44.94 16.01
CA LYS A 517 -4.72 -46.32 16.23
C LYS A 517 -3.51 -46.35 17.17
N GLU A 518 -2.61 -45.40 17.04
CA GLU A 518 -1.44 -45.25 17.91
C GLU A 518 -1.86 -44.91 19.34
N GLU A 519 -2.75 -43.93 19.52
CA GLU A 519 -3.34 -43.59 20.83
C GLU A 519 -4.06 -44.79 21.47
N GLU A 520 -4.81 -45.58 20.69
CA GLU A 520 -5.48 -46.78 21.21
C GLU A 520 -4.46 -47.85 21.66
N ARG A 521 -3.36 -48.02 20.91
CA ARG A 521 -2.29 -48.94 21.27
C ARG A 521 -1.59 -48.51 22.56
N GLU A 522 -1.23 -47.23 22.68
CA GLU A 522 -0.64 -46.69 23.91
C GLU A 522 -1.57 -46.87 25.11
N ARG A 523 -2.88 -46.63 24.93
CA ARG A 523 -3.89 -46.85 25.97
C ARG A 523 -3.95 -48.32 26.42
N ARG A 524 -3.89 -49.27 25.48
CA ARG A 524 -3.85 -50.71 25.80
C ARG A 524 -2.58 -51.11 26.53
N GLU A 525 -1.42 -50.60 26.12
CA GLU A 525 -0.13 -50.84 26.78
C GLU A 525 -0.11 -50.27 28.21
N GLN A 526 -0.72 -49.08 28.43
CA GLN A 526 -0.90 -48.51 29.77
C GLN A 526 -1.86 -49.32 30.64
N GLU A 527 -3.00 -49.76 30.12
CA GLU A 527 -3.95 -50.62 30.85
C GLU A 527 -3.32 -51.97 31.22
N GLU A 528 -2.51 -52.57 30.34
CA GLU A 528 -1.79 -53.81 30.64
C GLU A 528 -0.73 -53.61 31.72
N LYS A 529 0.02 -52.50 31.65
CA LYS A 529 1.01 -52.15 32.68
C LYS A 529 0.35 -51.95 34.06
N GLN A 530 -0.79 -51.25 34.11
CA GLN A 530 -1.55 -51.08 35.36
C GLN A 530 -2.03 -52.41 35.93
N ARG A 531 -2.54 -53.32 35.09
CA ARG A 531 -2.94 -54.67 35.52
C ARG A 531 -1.77 -55.46 36.10
N ARG A 532 -0.58 -55.39 35.47
CA ARG A 532 0.63 -56.06 35.98
C ARG A 532 1.07 -55.49 37.32
N GLU A 533 1.05 -54.16 37.48
CA GLU A 533 1.38 -53.49 38.75
C GLU A 533 0.37 -53.83 39.86
N GLU A 534 -0.93 -53.94 39.54
CA GLU A 534 -1.98 -54.36 40.48
C GLU A 534 -1.83 -55.82 40.91
N GLU A 535 -1.53 -56.73 39.97
CA GLU A 535 -1.28 -58.14 40.27
C GLU A 535 -0.03 -58.32 41.14
N GLU A 536 1.05 -57.60 40.86
CA GLU A 536 2.27 -57.64 41.67
C GLU A 536 2.02 -57.12 43.09
N ARG A 537 1.23 -56.04 43.22
CA ARG A 537 0.83 -55.51 44.52
C ARG A 537 -0.03 -56.51 45.30
N ALA A 538 -0.99 -57.17 44.65
CA ALA A 538 -1.82 -58.19 45.28
C ALA A 538 -0.98 -59.36 45.80
N ARG A 539 0.02 -59.83 45.01
CA ARG A 539 0.96 -60.87 45.46
C ARG A 539 1.77 -60.44 46.67
N ARG A 540 2.30 -59.20 46.69
CA ARG A 540 3.03 -58.67 47.85
C ARG A 540 2.15 -58.57 49.10
N GLU A 541 0.89 -58.17 48.95
CA GLU A 541 -0.09 -58.12 50.05
C GLU A 541 -0.44 -59.53 50.56
N GLU A 542 -0.54 -60.53 49.69
CA GLU A 542 -0.77 -61.93 50.06
C GLU A 542 0.43 -62.55 50.78
N GLU A 543 1.65 -62.35 50.27
CA GLU A 543 2.88 -62.77 50.94
C GLU A 543 3.03 -62.13 52.33
N GLN A 544 2.66 -60.85 52.47
CA GLN A 544 2.68 -60.18 53.77
C GLN A 544 1.67 -60.80 54.74
N ARG A 545 0.45 -61.11 54.29
CA ARG A 545 -0.55 -61.79 55.12
C ARG A 545 -0.08 -63.17 55.57
N GLN A 546 0.55 -63.93 54.68
CA GLN A 546 1.12 -65.24 55.04
C GLN A 546 2.21 -65.11 56.09
N ARG A 547 3.10 -64.13 55.96
CA ARG A 547 4.14 -63.86 56.98
C ARG A 547 3.53 -63.47 58.33
N GLU A 548 2.52 -62.60 58.34
CA GLU A 548 1.81 -62.21 59.56
C GLU A 548 1.01 -63.37 60.19
N GLU A 549 0.55 -64.33 59.39
CA GLU A 549 -0.12 -65.54 59.87
C GLU A 549 0.89 -66.55 60.43
N GLU A 550 2.02 -66.77 59.76
CA GLU A 550 3.12 -67.59 60.26
C GLU A 550 3.70 -67.02 61.57
N GLU A 551 3.85 -65.69 61.67
CA GLU A 551 4.32 -65.03 62.89
C GLU A 551 3.32 -65.22 64.03
N ARG A 552 2.02 -65.06 63.77
CA ARG A 552 0.96 -65.36 64.75
C ARG A 552 0.96 -66.82 65.20
N GLN A 553 1.15 -67.77 64.27
CA GLN A 553 1.26 -69.18 64.61
C GLN A 553 2.49 -69.47 65.46
N ARG A 554 3.63 -68.82 65.18
CA ARG A 554 4.84 -68.91 66.01
C ARG A 554 4.62 -68.33 67.40
N GLU A 555 3.98 -67.16 67.51
CA GLU A 555 3.63 -66.58 68.81
C GLU A 555 2.65 -67.46 69.60
N GLU A 556 1.68 -68.09 68.93
CA GLU A 556 0.73 -69.02 69.55
C GLU A 556 1.42 -70.33 69.96
N GLU A 557 2.33 -70.86 69.15
CA GLU A 557 3.14 -72.03 69.49
C GLU A 557 4.11 -71.73 70.64
N GLU A 558 4.73 -70.55 70.66
CA GLU A 558 5.57 -70.08 71.76
C GLU A 558 4.76 -69.89 73.04
N ARG A 559 3.55 -69.30 72.97
CA ARG A 559 2.60 -69.27 74.10
C ARG A 559 2.18 -70.66 74.57
N ARG A 560 1.90 -71.60 73.66
CA ARG A 560 1.59 -73.00 74.04
C ARG A 560 2.79 -73.70 74.66
N ARG A 561 4.01 -73.42 74.23
CA ARG A 561 5.24 -73.93 74.85
C ARG A 561 5.46 -73.30 76.23
N GLU A 562 5.19 -72.01 76.41
CA GLU A 562 5.20 -71.36 77.72
C GLU A 562 4.09 -71.90 78.64
N GLU A 563 2.93 -72.28 78.12
CA GLU A 563 1.86 -72.97 78.87
C GLU A 563 2.21 -74.43 79.20
N GLU A 564 2.91 -75.15 78.32
CA GLU A 564 3.39 -76.53 78.55
C GLU A 564 4.62 -76.59 79.48
N GLU A 565 5.53 -75.61 79.43
CA GLU A 565 6.65 -75.44 80.37
C GLU A 565 6.24 -74.70 81.66
N GLY A 566 5.08 -74.05 81.65
CA GLY A 566 4.47 -73.32 82.76
C GLY A 566 3.34 -74.09 83.46
N GLY A 567 3.33 -75.41 83.37
CA GLY A 567 2.45 -76.26 84.16
C GLY A 567 2.90 -76.38 85.62
N GLY A 568 2.44 -75.46 86.47
CA GLY A 568 2.31 -75.72 87.92
C GLY A 568 3.09 -74.74 88.81
N GLY A 569 2.43 -73.94 89.66
CA GLY A 569 1.00 -73.94 89.94
C GLY A 569 0.63 -72.85 90.94
N HIS A 570 -0.69 -72.64 91.02
CA HIS A 570 -1.48 -72.01 92.08
C HIS A 570 -0.81 -70.85 92.83
N GLY A 571 -1.24 -69.61 92.63
CA GLY A 571 -2.64 -69.18 92.67
C GLY A 571 -2.80 -68.32 93.90
N ASP A 572 -3.09 -67.03 93.71
CA ASP A 572 -4.24 -66.37 94.33
C ASP A 572 -4.35 -64.93 93.81
N GLU A 573 -5.55 -64.65 93.31
CA GLU A 573 -6.22 -63.36 93.06
C GLU A 573 -6.09 -62.38 94.26
N PRO A 574 -6.30 -61.04 94.10
CA PRO A 574 -7.46 -60.48 93.40
C PRO A 574 -7.33 -59.12 92.66
N GLU A 575 -8.34 -58.90 91.80
CA GLU A 575 -9.09 -57.67 91.44
C GLU A 575 -8.45 -56.27 91.22
N SER A 576 -9.00 -55.63 90.17
CA SER A 576 -9.19 -54.18 89.91
C SER A 576 -7.94 -53.37 89.45
N ASP A 577 -7.94 -52.47 88.45
CA ASP A 577 -8.98 -51.67 87.78
C ASP A 577 -8.48 -51.11 86.42
N GLU A 578 -9.44 -50.60 85.66
CA GLU A 578 -9.48 -49.88 84.36
C GLU A 578 -8.26 -49.11 83.75
N PRO A 579 -8.31 -48.87 82.41
CA PRO A 579 -7.21 -48.34 81.61
C PRO A 579 -7.24 -46.82 81.39
N LEU A 580 -6.06 -46.22 81.23
CA LEU A 580 -5.90 -44.83 80.79
C LEU A 580 -5.03 -44.70 79.53
N LEU A 581 -5.62 -44.00 78.54
CA LEU A 581 -5.02 -43.18 77.47
C LEU A 581 -4.28 -43.95 76.35
N TYR A 582 -4.61 -43.74 75.06
CA TYR A 582 -4.66 -42.41 74.45
C TYR A 582 -5.68 -42.31 73.29
N ARG A 583 -6.50 -41.26 73.37
CA ARG A 583 -7.48 -40.84 72.37
C ARG A 583 -6.95 -39.55 71.70
N LEU A 584 -7.25 -39.44 70.41
CA LEU A 584 -7.50 -38.22 69.63
C LEU A 584 -6.30 -37.46 69.00
N SER A 585 -6.35 -37.34 67.67
CA SER A 585 -7.00 -36.16 67.06
C SER A 585 -7.60 -36.52 65.68
N LYS A 586 -8.94 -36.45 65.56
CA LYS A 586 -9.77 -35.39 64.91
C LYS A 586 -9.87 -35.55 63.37
N LYS A 587 -10.93 -36.24 62.92
CA LYS A 587 -12.19 -35.66 62.35
C LYS A 587 -12.00 -35.06 60.94
N LEU A 588 -12.44 -35.76 59.89
CA LEU A 588 -13.81 -35.82 59.35
C LEU A 588 -14.23 -34.60 58.52
N LYS A 589 -14.80 -34.93 57.34
CA LYS A 589 -15.76 -34.19 56.50
C LYS A 589 -15.15 -33.10 55.60
N LYS A 590 -15.37 -33.13 54.28
CA LYS A 590 -16.68 -33.19 53.60
C LYS A 590 -16.60 -33.79 52.19
N ARG A 591 -17.60 -34.62 51.88
CA ARG A 591 -18.02 -35.04 50.53
C ARG A 591 -18.82 -33.92 49.82
N TYR A 592 -18.94 -34.12 48.49
CA TYR A 592 -20.02 -33.78 47.54
C TYR A 592 -20.00 -32.44 46.78
N ARG A 593 -19.90 -32.54 45.44
CA ARG A 593 -20.91 -32.19 44.40
C ARG A 593 -20.24 -32.32 43.02
N ALA A 594 -20.63 -33.26 42.15
CA ALA A 594 -21.75 -33.21 41.19
C ALA A 594 -21.68 -32.04 40.18
N GLY A 595 -21.27 -32.37 38.94
CA GLY A 595 -22.00 -32.05 37.69
C GLY A 595 -22.01 -30.62 37.14
N THR A 596 -21.37 -30.45 35.95
CA THR A 596 -21.82 -29.67 34.74
C THR A 596 -22.23 -28.18 34.89
N PHE A 597 -21.94 -27.21 34.02
CA PHE A 597 -22.00 -27.13 32.55
C PHE A 597 -21.28 -25.85 32.03
N LYS A 598 -21.09 -25.74 30.70
CA LYS A 598 -20.40 -24.65 29.94
C LYS A 598 -21.18 -23.32 29.78
N SER A 599 -20.37 -22.30 29.42
CA SER A 599 -20.55 -21.16 28.49
C SER A 599 -21.38 -19.91 28.85
N GLY A 600 -20.68 -18.77 28.74
CA GLY A 600 -21.16 -17.42 28.47
C GLY A 600 -19.98 -16.60 27.97
#